data_AF-A0A7L1UW18-F1
#
_entry.id   AF-A0A7L1UW18-F1
#
_cell.length_a   1.000
_cell.length_b   1.000
_cell.length_c   1.000
_cell.angle_alpha   90.00
_cell.angle_beta   90.00
_cell.angle_gamma   90.00
#
_symmetry.space_group_name_H-M   'P 1'
#
loop_
_entity.id
_entity.type
_entity.pdbx_description
1 polymer ?
#
loop_
_entity_poly.entity_id
_entity_poly.type
_entity_poly.pdbx_seq_one_letter_code
_entity_poly.pdbx_strand_id
1 'polypeptide(L)'
;MGSELARLLEAVDFAARKHKEQRRLDPEGTPYINHPIEDTDTTFSEIEEQFGAEVRRVVEEVTDDKSLPKMERKQLQIERAPVCSRRAKLVKLADKLHNLRDLNRCTPRG
;
A
#
# COMPACT_ATOMS: atom_id res chain seq x y z
N MET A 1 20.06 2.30 17.20
CA MET A 1 19.29 3.41 16.61
C MET A 1 19.65 3.68 15.14
N GLY A 2 20.92 3.61 14.71
CA GLY A 2 21.28 3.85 13.30
C GLY A 2 20.71 2.86 12.27
N SER A 3 20.39 1.62 12.66
CA SER A 3 19.94 0.56 11.74
C SER A 3 18.44 0.57 11.41
N GLU A 4 17.58 1.05 12.31
CA GLU A 4 16.13 1.06 12.08
C GLU A 4 15.71 2.25 11.23
N LEU A 5 16.27 3.43 11.49
CA LEU A 5 16.06 4.61 10.66
C LEU A 5 16.58 4.39 9.24
N ALA A 6 17.74 3.73 9.09
CA ALA A 6 18.27 3.38 7.76
C ALA A 6 17.29 2.50 6.96
N ARG A 7 16.78 1.42 7.57
CA ARG A 7 15.78 0.54 6.93
C ARG A 7 14.49 1.29 6.59
N LEU A 8 14.06 2.21 7.44
CA LEU A 8 12.88 3.03 7.17
C LEU A 8 13.11 3.93 5.96
N LEU A 9 14.27 4.60 5.90
CA LEU A 9 14.64 5.46 4.77
C LEU A 9 14.78 4.65 3.46
N GLU A 10 15.35 3.45 3.51
CA GLU A 10 15.41 2.54 2.35
C GLU A 10 14.02 2.18 1.84
N ALA A 11 13.09 1.83 2.73
CA ALA A 11 11.71 1.51 2.35
C ALA A 11 10.97 2.74 1.77
N VAL A 12 11.18 3.93 2.34
CA VAL A 12 10.59 5.18 1.85
C VAL A 12 11.14 5.54 0.48
N ASP A 13 12.45 5.47 0.27
CA ASP A 13 13.09 5.71 -1.02
C ASP A 13 12.61 4.72 -2.09
N PHE A 14 12.52 3.44 -1.72
CA PHE A 14 11.99 2.41 -2.61
C PHE A 14 10.56 2.73 -3.07
N ALA A 15 9.66 3.04 -2.13
CA ALA A 15 8.29 3.40 -2.45
C ALA A 15 8.24 4.68 -3.31
N ALA A 16 9.02 5.70 -2.98
CA ALA A 16 9.07 6.94 -3.77
C ALA A 16 9.49 6.69 -5.22
N ARG A 17 10.49 5.84 -5.44
CA ARG A 17 10.95 5.49 -6.80
C ARG A 17 9.91 4.69 -7.57
N LYS A 18 9.30 3.67 -6.95
CA LYS A 18 8.31 2.82 -7.60
C LYS A 18 7.03 3.57 -7.98
N HIS A 19 6.66 4.58 -7.21
CA HIS A 19 5.46 5.39 -7.43
C HIS A 19 5.71 6.74 -8.11
N LYS A 20 6.92 6.99 -8.65
CA LYS A 20 7.32 8.32 -9.16
C LYS A 20 6.37 8.93 -10.20
N GLU A 21 5.66 8.11 -10.98
CA GLU A 21 4.70 8.55 -12.01
C GLU A 21 3.24 8.53 -11.53
N GLN A 22 2.97 8.01 -10.34
CA GLN A 22 1.62 7.89 -9.80
C GLN A 22 1.23 9.14 -9.03
N ARG A 23 -0.03 9.52 -9.19
CA ARG A 23 -0.64 10.69 -8.56
C ARG A 23 -1.96 10.28 -7.95
N ARG A 24 -2.29 10.91 -6.83
CA ARG A 24 -3.60 10.80 -6.20
C ARG A 24 -4.64 11.55 -7.03
N LEU A 25 -5.90 11.22 -6.79
CA LEU A 25 -7.04 11.86 -7.46
C LEU A 25 -7.47 13.17 -6.77
N ASP A 26 -6.70 13.70 -5.82
CA ASP A 26 -6.93 15.05 -5.31
C ASP A 26 -6.67 16.11 -6.38
N PRO A 27 -7.29 17.31 -6.29
CA PRO A 27 -7.12 18.37 -7.27
C PRO A 27 -5.66 18.78 -7.53
N GLU A 28 -4.79 18.63 -6.55
CA GLU A 28 -3.38 18.97 -6.61
C GLU A 28 -2.52 17.85 -7.26
N GLY A 29 -3.09 16.66 -7.46
CA GLY A 29 -2.37 15.50 -7.97
C GLY A 29 -1.19 15.15 -7.07
N THR A 30 -1.42 15.01 -5.77
CA THR A 30 -0.32 14.73 -4.82
C THR A 30 0.38 13.40 -5.12
N PRO A 31 1.72 13.26 -4.96
CA PRO A 31 2.41 11.98 -5.13
C PRO A 31 1.83 10.85 -4.27
N TYR A 32 1.68 9.66 -4.84
CA TYR A 32 1.06 8.51 -4.17
C TYR A 32 2.10 7.47 -3.74
N ILE A 33 2.68 7.62 -2.54
CA ILE A 33 3.80 6.77 -2.08
C ILE A 33 3.42 5.73 -1.02
N ASN A 34 2.15 5.64 -0.64
CA ASN A 34 1.71 4.87 0.53
C ASN A 34 1.16 3.46 0.23
N HIS A 35 1.14 3.04 -1.03
CA HIS A 35 0.50 1.77 -1.41
C HIS A 35 1.51 0.77 -1.93
N PRO A 36 1.78 -0.32 -1.21
CA PRO A 36 3.09 -0.94 -1.23
C PRO A 36 3.58 -1.46 -2.58
N ILE A 37 2.70 -1.95 -3.46
CA ILE A 37 3.11 -2.46 -4.79
C ILE A 37 1.99 -2.55 -5.84
N GLU A 38 0.71 -2.59 -5.43
CA GLU A 38 -0.43 -3.02 -6.29
C GLU A 38 -0.59 -2.25 -7.62
N ASP A 39 -0.06 -1.02 -7.67
CA ASP A 39 -0.15 -0.15 -8.84
C ASP A 39 1.19 0.01 -9.57
N THR A 40 2.22 -0.77 -9.21
CA THR A 40 3.59 -0.71 -9.74
C THR A 40 3.99 -2.01 -10.46
N ASP A 41 5.18 -2.05 -11.06
CA ASP A 41 5.79 -3.25 -11.65
C ASP A 41 6.53 -4.13 -10.62
N THR A 42 6.42 -3.81 -9.33
CA THR A 42 7.14 -4.48 -8.25
C THR A 42 6.63 -5.89 -8.00
N THR A 43 7.54 -6.85 -7.87
CA THR A 43 7.21 -8.25 -7.57
C THR A 43 7.39 -8.59 -6.09
N PHE A 44 6.72 -9.65 -5.62
CA PHE A 44 6.95 -10.15 -4.26
C PHE A 44 8.39 -10.64 -4.03
N SER A 45 9.07 -11.19 -5.06
CA SER A 45 10.49 -11.58 -4.97
C SER A 45 11.38 -10.36 -4.69
N GLU A 46 11.14 -9.25 -5.39
CA GLU A 46 11.89 -8.00 -5.19
C GLU A 46 11.73 -7.48 -3.76
N ILE A 47 10.50 -7.52 -3.20
CA ILE A 47 10.25 -7.13 -1.81
C ILE A 47 10.95 -8.07 -0.83
N GLU A 48 10.93 -9.37 -1.08
CA GLU A 48 11.57 -10.37 -0.21
C GLU A 48 13.09 -10.23 -0.22
N GLU A 49 13.69 -10.01 -1.39
CA GLU A 49 15.13 -9.79 -1.55
C GLU A 49 15.61 -8.53 -0.82
N GLN A 50 14.82 -7.44 -0.86
CA GLN A 50 15.21 -6.16 -0.27
C GLN A 50 14.85 -6.04 1.22
N PHE A 51 13.67 -6.52 1.61
CA PHE A 51 13.11 -6.25 2.95
C PHE A 51 12.85 -7.52 3.77
N GLY A 52 13.08 -8.69 3.19
CA GLY A 52 12.93 -9.99 3.83
C GLY A 52 11.50 -10.53 3.83
N ALA A 53 11.40 -11.82 4.13
CA ALA A 53 10.16 -12.59 4.06
C ALA A 53 9.04 -12.06 4.97
N GLU A 54 9.36 -11.45 6.11
CA GLU A 54 8.34 -10.90 7.02
C GLU A 54 7.61 -9.71 6.38
N VAL A 55 8.35 -8.80 5.75
CA VAL A 55 7.78 -7.64 5.05
C VAL A 55 6.99 -8.11 3.83
N ARG A 56 7.56 -9.01 3.01
CA ARG A 56 6.87 -9.59 1.86
C ARG A 56 5.52 -10.20 2.23
N ARG A 57 5.44 -10.99 3.31
CA ARG A 57 4.17 -11.59 3.77
C ARG A 57 3.12 -10.54 4.12
N VAL A 58 3.50 -9.46 4.82
CA VAL A 58 2.56 -8.38 5.14
C VAL A 58 2.10 -7.66 3.88
N VAL A 59 3.02 -7.38 2.95
CA VAL A 59 2.71 -6.74 1.66
C VAL A 59 1.73 -7.60 0.85
N GLU A 60 1.93 -8.91 0.81
CA GLU A 60 1.04 -9.88 0.14
C GLU A 60 -0.38 -9.86 0.72
N GLU A 61 -0.54 -9.84 2.05
CA GLU A 61 -1.86 -9.77 2.69
C GLU A 61 -2.63 -8.45 2.41
N VAL A 62 -1.91 -7.37 2.10
CA VAL A 62 -2.51 -6.05 1.86
C VAL A 62 -2.65 -5.69 0.38
N THR A 63 -2.18 -6.55 -0.52
CA THR A 63 -2.27 -6.36 -1.98
C THR A 63 -3.56 -7.01 -2.50
N ASP A 64 -4.38 -6.28 -3.26
CA ASP A 64 -5.52 -6.88 -3.94
C ASP A 64 -5.09 -7.56 -5.26
N ASP A 65 -5.87 -8.56 -5.68
CA ASP A 65 -5.73 -9.17 -6.99
C ASP A 65 -6.39 -8.29 -8.07
N LYS A 66 -5.58 -7.55 -8.83
CA LYS A 66 -6.02 -6.66 -9.91
C LYS A 66 -6.61 -7.38 -11.13
N SER A 67 -6.50 -8.71 -11.24
CA SER A 67 -7.18 -9.47 -12.29
C SER A 67 -8.69 -9.52 -12.08
N LEU A 68 -9.16 -9.26 -10.85
CA LEU A 68 -10.57 -9.28 -10.49
C LEU A 68 -11.25 -7.92 -10.68
N PRO A 69 -12.56 -7.89 -11.01
CA PRO A 69 -13.37 -6.68 -11.04
C PRO A 69 -13.32 -5.89 -9.73
N LYS A 70 -13.40 -4.55 -9.82
CA LYS A 70 -13.34 -3.64 -8.67
C LYS A 70 -14.33 -3.99 -7.54
N MET A 71 -15.55 -4.40 -7.88
CA MET A 71 -16.55 -4.77 -6.89
C MET A 71 -16.19 -6.07 -6.16
N GLU A 72 -15.63 -7.04 -6.86
CA GLU A 72 -15.18 -8.30 -6.29
C GLU A 72 -13.97 -8.09 -5.37
N ARG A 73 -13.00 -7.26 -5.77
CA ARG A 73 -11.87 -6.88 -4.89
C ARG A 73 -12.35 -6.25 -3.59
N LYS A 74 -13.33 -5.32 -3.66
CA LYS A 74 -13.92 -4.69 -2.47
C LYS A 74 -14.62 -5.69 -1.57
N GLN A 75 -15.33 -6.65 -2.14
CA GLN A 75 -16.00 -7.71 -1.39
C GLN A 75 -14.97 -8.61 -0.67
N LEU A 76 -13.91 -9.03 -1.38
CA LEU A 76 -12.82 -9.82 -0.81
C LEU A 76 -12.07 -9.08 0.32
N GLN A 77 -11.94 -7.75 0.26
CA GLN A 77 -11.36 -6.99 1.37
C GLN A 77 -12.16 -7.14 2.66
N ILE A 78 -13.49 -7.23 2.59
CA ILE A 78 -14.38 -7.42 3.75
C ILE A 78 -14.26 -8.85 4.27
N GLU A 79 -14.31 -9.84 3.38
CA GLU A 79 -14.27 -11.27 3.73
C GLU A 79 -12.91 -11.68 4.32
N ARG A 80 -11.81 -11.13 3.80
CA ARG A 80 -10.45 -11.45 4.27
C ARG A 80 -10.04 -10.67 5.53
N ALA A 81 -10.68 -9.53 5.82
CA ALA A 81 -10.30 -8.67 6.94
C ALA A 81 -10.17 -9.41 8.30
N PRO A 82 -11.09 -10.32 8.68
CA PRO A 82 -11.03 -11.05 9.95
C PRO A 82 -9.82 -11.99 10.06
N VAL A 83 -9.38 -12.59 8.95
CA VAL A 83 -8.34 -13.63 8.93
C VAL A 83 -6.92 -13.08 8.74
N CYS A 84 -6.78 -11.82 8.31
CA CYS A 84 -5.48 -11.17 8.20
C CYS A 84 -4.70 -11.15 9.52
N SER A 85 -3.37 -11.17 9.41
CA SER A 85 -2.44 -10.99 10.51
C SER A 85 -2.64 -9.63 11.19
N ARG A 86 -2.24 -9.52 12.46
CA ARG A 86 -2.32 -8.25 13.21
C ARG A 86 -1.58 -7.12 12.48
N ARG A 87 -0.42 -7.42 11.87
CA ARG A 87 0.39 -6.44 11.13
C ARG A 87 -0.36 -5.95 9.88
N ALA A 88 -0.90 -6.86 9.07
CA ALA A 88 -1.70 -6.50 7.90
C ALA A 88 -2.97 -5.70 8.26
N LYS A 89 -3.64 -6.06 9.37
CA LYS A 89 -4.79 -5.30 9.89
C LYS A 89 -4.42 -3.86 10.24
N LEU A 90 -3.29 -3.62 10.90
CA LEU A 90 -2.82 -2.26 11.22
C LEU A 90 -2.58 -1.44 9.94
N VAL A 91 -1.96 -2.04 8.92
CA VAL A 91 -1.74 -1.39 7.62
C VAL A 91 -3.07 -1.07 6.94
N LYS A 92 -3.99 -2.03 6.86
CA LYS A 92 -5.32 -1.81 6.26
C LYS A 92 -6.12 -0.72 6.99
N LEU A 93 -6.05 -0.66 8.32
CA LEU A 93 -6.69 0.40 9.11
C LEU A 93 -6.08 1.77 8.82
N ALA A 94 -4.74 1.86 8.77
CA ALA A 94 -4.04 3.09 8.44
C ALA A 94 -4.38 3.59 7.03
N ASP A 95 -4.41 2.69 6.04
CA ASP A 95 -4.83 2.98 4.66
C ASP A 95 -6.26 3.54 4.62
N LYS A 96 -7.23 2.86 5.24
CA LYS A 96 -8.63 3.30 5.25
C LYS A 96 -8.79 4.64 5.97
N LEU A 97 -8.11 4.84 7.10
CA LEU A 97 -8.13 6.12 7.81
C LEU A 97 -7.56 7.25 6.95
N HIS A 98 -6.45 7.02 6.26
CA HIS A 98 -5.85 8.01 5.36
C HIS A 98 -6.78 8.35 4.19
N ASN A 99 -7.36 7.34 3.55
CA ASN A 99 -8.30 7.53 2.44
C ASN A 99 -9.57 8.28 2.88
N LEU A 100 -10.14 7.97 4.05
CA LEU A 100 -11.30 8.71 4.57
C LEU A 100 -10.96 10.17 4.93
N ARG A 101 -9.78 10.42 5.51
CA ARG A 101 -9.31 11.79 5.76
C ARG A 101 -9.13 12.57 4.47
N ASP A 102 -8.66 11.91 3.42
CA ASP A 102 -8.49 12.53 2.11
C ASP A 102 -9.81 12.90 1.45
N LEU A 103 -10.80 11.99 1.49
CA LEU A 103 -12.16 12.25 1.01
C LEU A 103 -12.81 13.43 1.76
N ASN A 104 -12.55 13.57 3.06
CA ASN A 104 -13.02 14.72 3.83
C ASN A 104 -12.31 16.03 3.46
N ARG A 105 -11.06 15.97 3.02
CA ARG A 105 -10.28 17.14 2.62
C ARG A 105 -10.70 17.63 1.24
N CYS A 106 -10.87 16.72 0.29
CA CYS A 106 -11.24 17.04 -1.08
C CYS A 106 -11.97 15.86 -1.76
N THR A 107 -12.97 16.18 -2.57
CA THR A 107 -13.61 15.19 -3.44
C THR A 107 -12.63 14.79 -4.56
N PRO A 108 -12.40 13.48 -4.77
CA PRO A 108 -11.56 12.99 -5.86
C PRO A 108 -12.05 13.48 -7.23
N ARG A 109 -11.12 13.81 -8.12
CA ARG A 109 -11.38 14.08 -9.54
C ARG A 109 -10.87 12.89 -10.35
N GLY A 110 -11.79 12.14 -10.95
CA GLY A 110 -11.51 10.95 -11.76
C GLY A 110 -12.74 10.46 -12.48
#